data_AF-H2ZJ92-F1
#
_entry.id   AF-H2ZJ92-F1
#
_cell.length_a   1.000
_cell.length_b   1.000
_cell.length_c   1.000
_cell.angle_alpha   90.00
_cell.angle_beta   90.00
_cell.angle_gamma   90.00
#
_symmetry.space_group_name_H-M   'P 1'
#
loop_
_entity.id
_entity.type
_entity.pdbx_description
1 polymer ?
#
loop_
_entity_poly.entity_id
_entity_poly.type
_entity_poly.pdbx_seq_one_letter_code
_entity_poly.pdbx_strand_id
1 'polypeptide(L)'
;MDKFDYRWCCGVTVGGVLGMTPEQYIKINGYSNKFCGWGGEDDEMNRRIKEGGGFQIFRPGEGYSKFRMISHARDLRNPDNKQRFQLVNTWKARQYQDGLNSLPQNISTVEKQITHTHLYVRPHDCATS
;
A
#
# COMPACT_ATOMS: atom_id res chain seq x y z
N MET A 1 -14.15 -8.72 1.78
CA MET A 1 -13.39 -9.75 2.55
C MET A 1 -14.29 -10.32 3.62
N ASP A 2 -14.14 -11.59 3.97
CA ASP A 2 -14.87 -12.25 5.07
C ASP A 2 -14.76 -11.51 6.42
N LYS A 3 -13.59 -10.94 6.75
CA LYS A 3 -13.40 -10.09 7.94
C LYS A 3 -14.39 -8.91 8.04
N PHE A 4 -14.97 -8.49 6.92
CA PHE A 4 -15.93 -7.39 6.84
C PHE A 4 -17.30 -7.88 6.37
N ASP A 5 -17.63 -9.15 6.58
CA ASP A 5 -18.87 -9.78 6.13
C ASP A 5 -19.12 -9.64 4.61
N TYR A 6 -18.04 -9.62 3.83
CA TYR A 6 -18.06 -9.31 2.39
C TYR A 6 -18.70 -7.97 2.02
N ARG A 7 -18.91 -7.09 3.00
CA ARG A 7 -19.38 -5.73 2.77
C ARG A 7 -18.20 -4.84 2.45
N TRP A 8 -18.50 -3.79 1.72
CA TRP A 8 -17.61 -2.66 1.56
C TRP A 8 -17.40 -1.99 2.91
N CYS A 9 -16.28 -2.28 3.56
CA CYS A 9 -15.88 -1.53 4.73
C CYS A 9 -15.17 -0.25 4.30
N CYS A 10 -15.48 0.86 5.01
CA CYS A 10 -14.62 2.03 5.12
C CYS A 10 -14.22 2.66 3.78
N GLY A 11 -15.18 3.18 3.01
CA GLY A 11 -14.96 3.68 1.65
C GLY A 11 -13.65 4.46 1.39
N VAL A 12 -13.24 4.46 0.11
CA VAL A 12 -12.10 5.22 -0.45
C VAL A 12 -10.71 4.59 -0.26
N THR A 13 -10.61 3.28 0.04
CA THR A 13 -9.30 2.59 0.11
C THR A 13 -9.10 1.60 -1.04
N VAL A 14 -7.83 1.34 -1.39
CA VAL A 14 -7.41 0.28 -2.33
C VAL A 14 -6.73 -0.90 -1.61
N GLY A 15 -7.00 -1.06 -0.32
CA GLY A 15 -6.33 -2.08 0.50
C GLY A 15 -6.77 -3.52 0.23
N GLY A 16 -5.94 -4.46 0.69
CA GLY A 16 -6.13 -5.89 0.51
C GLY A 16 -5.43 -6.42 -0.75
N VAL A 17 -6.05 -6.25 -1.92
CA VAL A 17 -5.48 -6.68 -3.21
C VAL A 17 -5.71 -5.60 -4.26
N LEU A 18 -4.63 -5.13 -4.86
CA LEU A 18 -4.61 -4.11 -5.90
C LEU A 18 -3.78 -4.60 -7.09
N GLY A 19 -4.33 -4.47 -8.30
CA GLY A 19 -3.62 -4.75 -9.54
C GLY A 19 -3.48 -3.49 -10.38
N MET A 20 -2.30 -3.26 -10.94
CA MET A 20 -2.06 -2.18 -11.90
C MET A 20 -0.92 -2.54 -12.85
N THR A 21 -0.88 -1.88 -14.00
CA THR A 21 0.23 -2.00 -14.95
C THR A 21 1.48 -1.29 -14.44
N PRO A 22 2.69 -1.70 -14.88
CA PRO A 22 3.93 -0.99 -14.55
C PRO A 22 3.86 0.51 -14.89
N GLU A 23 3.27 0.86 -16.03
CA GLU A 23 3.13 2.24 -16.49
C GLU A 23 2.23 3.07 -15.57
N GLN A 24 1.12 2.48 -15.10
CA GLN A 24 0.26 3.12 -14.10
C GLN A 24 1.01 3.34 -12.78
N TYR A 25 1.76 2.34 -12.30
CA TYR A 25 2.51 2.42 -11.05
C TYR A 25 3.61 3.50 -11.13
N ILE A 26 4.34 3.55 -12.24
CA ILE A 26 5.39 4.54 -12.49
C ILE A 26 4.78 5.94 -12.58
N LYS A 27 3.66 6.12 -13.30
CA LYS A 27 3.00 7.43 -13.48
C LYS A 27 2.61 8.07 -12.15
N ILE A 28 2.21 7.28 -11.16
CA ILE A 28 1.80 7.78 -9.84
C ILE A 28 2.95 7.83 -8.82
N ASN A 29 4.19 7.56 -9.26
CA ASN A 29 5.37 7.42 -8.41
C ASN A 29 5.23 6.35 -7.31
N GLY A 30 4.48 5.27 -7.55
CA GLY A 30 4.30 4.18 -6.59
C GLY A 30 3.73 4.58 -5.22
N TYR A 31 3.88 3.68 -4.24
CA TYR A 31 3.51 3.90 -2.83
C TYR A 31 4.42 4.94 -2.16
N SER A 32 3.90 5.64 -1.15
CA SER A 32 4.70 6.51 -0.27
C SER A 32 5.62 5.68 0.63
N ASN A 33 6.83 6.18 0.86
CA ASN A 33 7.81 5.57 1.76
C ASN A 33 7.71 6.09 3.20
N LYS A 34 6.68 6.90 3.52
CA LYS A 34 6.55 7.61 4.82
C LYS A 34 5.61 6.94 5.82
N PHE A 35 4.88 5.90 5.42
CA PHE A 35 3.96 5.22 6.33
C PHE A 35 4.70 4.18 7.17
N CYS A 36 4.91 4.54 8.44
CA CYS A 36 5.44 3.65 9.47
C CYS A 36 4.37 3.37 10.51
N GLY A 37 4.06 2.09 10.74
CA GLY A 37 2.92 1.70 11.54
C GLY A 37 1.64 1.49 10.71
N TRP A 38 0.51 1.29 11.39
CA TRP A 38 -0.74 0.93 10.76
C TRP A 38 -1.55 2.14 10.28
N GLY A 39 -1.89 2.11 8.99
CA GLY A 39 -2.98 2.87 8.37
C GLY A 39 -2.57 4.10 7.54
N GLY A 40 -3.39 4.39 6.54
CA GLY A 40 -3.31 5.58 5.68
C GLY A 40 -2.55 5.38 4.36
N GLU A 41 -1.73 4.34 4.25
CA GLU A 41 -0.92 4.07 3.06
C GLU A 41 -1.79 3.75 1.84
N ASP A 42 -2.84 2.95 2.02
CA ASP A 42 -3.79 2.59 0.98
C ASP A 42 -4.75 3.75 0.64
N ASP A 43 -5.01 4.64 1.60
CA ASP A 43 -5.82 5.85 1.38
C ASP A 43 -5.05 6.86 0.52
N GLU A 44 -3.76 7.05 0.80
CA GLU A 44 -2.88 7.86 -0.04
C GLU A 44 -2.73 7.25 -1.43
N MET A 45 -2.52 5.93 -1.54
CA MET A 45 -2.44 5.26 -2.85
C MET A 45 -3.72 5.47 -3.66
N ASN A 46 -4.90 5.37 -3.04
CA ASN A 46 -6.16 5.67 -3.71
C ASN A 46 -6.22 7.11 -4.25
N ARG A 47 -5.75 8.10 -3.48
CA ARG A 47 -5.65 9.51 -3.93
C ARG A 47 -4.65 9.65 -5.09
N ARG A 48 -3.47 9.02 -5.01
CA ARG A 48 -2.47 9.01 -6.09
C ARG A 48 -3.03 8.41 -7.37
N ILE A 49 -3.78 7.32 -7.31
CA ILE A 49 -4.43 6.69 -8.48
C ILE A 49 -5.45 7.65 -9.12
N LYS A 50 -6.41 8.12 -8.32
CA LYS A 50 -7.55 8.90 -8.85
C LYS A 50 -7.16 10.32 -9.25
N GLU A 51 -6.47 11.03 -8.37
CA GLU A 51 -6.16 12.45 -8.54
C GLU A 51 -4.79 12.68 -9.19
N GLY A 52 -3.77 11.88 -8.81
CA GLY A 52 -2.42 12.02 -9.38
C GLY A 52 -2.30 11.41 -10.78
N GLY A 53 -2.83 10.20 -10.96
CA GLY A 53 -2.78 9.47 -12.22
C GLY A 53 -3.94 9.78 -13.18
N GLY A 54 -5.05 10.30 -12.64
CA GLY A 54 -6.30 10.49 -13.38
C GLY A 54 -7.00 9.17 -13.72
N PHE A 55 -6.73 8.10 -12.97
CA PHE A 55 -7.21 6.76 -13.28
C PHE A 55 -8.53 6.43 -12.57
N GLN A 56 -9.31 5.54 -13.19
CA GLN A 56 -10.51 4.96 -12.57
C GLN A 56 -10.16 3.61 -11.94
N ILE A 57 -10.74 3.35 -10.77
CA ILE A 57 -10.58 2.07 -10.07
C ILE A 57 -11.69 1.14 -10.54
N PHE A 58 -11.31 0.08 -11.24
CA PHE A 58 -12.21 -1.01 -11.58
C PHE A 58 -12.34 -1.98 -10.42
N ARG A 59 -13.57 -2.44 -10.14
CA ARG A 59 -13.85 -3.46 -9.13
C ARG A 59 -14.78 -4.51 -9.72
N PRO A 60 -14.40 -5.80 -9.70
CA PRO A 60 -15.29 -6.87 -10.15
C PRO A 60 -16.57 -6.91 -9.33
N GLY A 61 -17.69 -7.25 -9.98
CA GLY A 61 -18.97 -7.45 -9.31
C GLY A 61 -18.89 -8.48 -8.18
N GLU A 62 -19.86 -8.44 -7.26
CA GLU A 62 -19.85 -9.17 -5.97
C GLU A 62 -19.64 -10.69 -6.08
N GLY A 63 -19.99 -11.30 -7.21
CA GLY A 63 -19.75 -12.72 -7.48
C GLY A 63 -18.27 -13.10 -7.65
N TYR A 64 -17.41 -12.15 -8.02
CA TYR A 64 -16.01 -12.38 -8.35
C TYR A 64 -15.02 -11.79 -7.33
N SER A 65 -15.51 -11.04 -6.34
CA SER A 65 -14.70 -10.24 -5.42
C SER A 65 -14.72 -10.72 -3.97
N LYS A 66 -14.89 -12.04 -3.76
CA LYS A 66 -14.88 -12.67 -2.44
C LYS A 66 -13.48 -13.14 -2.05
N PHE A 67 -12.90 -12.51 -1.04
CA PHE A 67 -11.60 -12.85 -0.47
C PHE A 67 -11.76 -13.36 0.96
N ARG A 68 -10.99 -14.40 1.32
CA ARG A 68 -10.91 -14.98 2.66
C ARG A 68 -9.59 -14.58 3.32
N MET A 69 -9.64 -13.97 4.49
CA MET A 69 -8.45 -13.68 5.29
C MET A 69 -8.00 -14.94 6.02
N ILE A 70 -6.70 -15.24 5.98
CA ILE A 70 -6.11 -16.19 6.93
C ILE A 70 -6.08 -15.51 8.30
N SER A 71 -6.82 -16.05 9.25
CA SER A 71 -6.99 -15.47 10.58
C SER A 71 -5.65 -15.28 11.29
N HIS A 72 -5.44 -14.09 11.84
CA HIS A 72 -4.28 -13.72 12.64
C HIS A 72 -4.67 -12.70 13.70
N ALA A 73 -3.93 -12.68 14.82
CA ALA A 73 -4.05 -11.62 15.81
C ALA A 73 -3.46 -10.31 15.27
N ARG A 74 -3.90 -9.18 15.81
CA ARG A 74 -3.32 -7.87 15.48
C ARG A 74 -1.81 -7.89 15.79
N ASP A 75 -0.99 -7.50 14.82
CA ASP A 75 0.46 -7.44 15.02
C ASP A 75 0.81 -6.29 15.97
N LEU A 76 1.29 -6.63 17.17
CA LEU A 76 1.69 -5.66 18.19
C LEU A 76 2.92 -4.86 17.78
N ARG A 77 3.70 -5.34 16.80
CA ARG A 77 4.85 -4.63 16.23
C ARG A 77 4.45 -3.61 15.16
N ASN A 78 3.18 -3.52 14.82
CA ASN A 78 2.62 -2.56 13.87
C ASN A 78 1.61 -1.63 14.56
N PRO A 79 2.08 -0.73 15.45
CA PRO A 79 1.20 0.19 16.17
C PRO A 79 0.53 1.19 15.23
N ASP A 80 -0.56 1.80 15.67
CA ASP A 80 -1.23 2.86 14.90
C ASP A 80 -0.26 4.00 14.56
N ASN A 81 -0.19 4.36 13.28
CA ASN A 81 0.54 5.53 12.84
C ASN A 81 -0.23 6.80 13.25
N LYS A 82 0.24 7.49 14.29
CA LYS A 82 -0.38 8.74 14.78
C LYS A 82 -0.38 9.86 13.73
N GLN A 83 0.54 9.82 12.77
CA GLN A 83 0.68 10.82 11.71
C GLN A 83 -0.12 10.48 10.44
N ARG A 84 -0.81 9.32 10.38
CA ARG A 84 -1.46 8.81 9.15
C ARG A 84 -2.36 9.84 8.46
N PHE A 85 -3.17 10.58 9.21
CA PHE A 85 -4.08 11.57 8.64
C PHE A 85 -3.33 12.78 8.07
N GLN A 86 -2.28 13.23 8.75
CA GLN A 86 -1.42 14.31 8.25
C GLN A 86 -0.72 13.87 6.96
N LEU A 87 -0.15 12.66 6.95
CA LEU A 87 0.49 12.08 5.77
C LEU A 87 -0.48 12.03 4.59
N VAL A 88 -1.65 11.42 4.80
CA VAL A 88 -2.71 11.33 3.78
C VAL A 88 -3.13 12.70 3.27
N ASN A 89 -3.24 13.72 4.14
CA ASN A 89 -3.66 15.07 3.72
C ASN A 89 -2.59 15.85 2.97
N THR A 90 -1.31 15.58 3.23
CA THR A 90 -0.19 16.29 2.59
C THR A 90 0.41 15.52 1.40
N TRP A 91 -0.24 14.41 0.98
CA TRP A 91 0.22 13.52 -0.10
C TRP A 91 0.58 14.26 -1.40
N LYS A 92 -0.25 15.21 -1.84
CA LYS A 92 -0.12 15.87 -3.15
C LYS A 92 1.18 16.66 -3.26
N ALA A 93 1.60 17.30 -2.16
CA ALA A 93 2.86 18.04 -2.11
C ALA A 93 4.07 17.09 -2.10
N ARG A 94 3.92 15.89 -1.51
CA ARG A 94 5.00 14.92 -1.38
C ARG A 94 5.17 14.01 -2.59
N GLN A 95 4.12 13.72 -3.34
CA GLN A 95 4.12 12.66 -4.36
C GLN A 95 5.32 12.72 -5.33
N TYR A 96 5.77 13.91 -5.71
CA TYR A 96 6.92 14.08 -6.63
C TYR A 96 8.28 13.76 -6.02
N GLN A 97 8.40 13.74 -4.68
CA GLN A 97 9.65 13.52 -3.94
C GLN A 97 9.59 12.23 -3.09
N ASP A 98 8.39 11.70 -2.85
CA ASP A 98 8.12 10.55 -1.98
C ASP A 98 7.45 9.43 -2.77
N GLY A 99 8.23 8.40 -3.10
CA GLY A 99 7.71 7.17 -3.68
C GLY A 99 8.77 6.33 -4.38
N LEU A 100 8.45 5.80 -5.56
CA LEU A 100 9.36 4.94 -6.33
C LEU A 100 10.71 5.61 -6.59
N ASN A 101 10.70 6.91 -6.89
CA ASN A 101 11.91 7.69 -7.17
C ASN A 101 12.81 7.96 -5.95
N SER A 102 12.31 7.74 -4.73
CA SER A 102 13.06 7.96 -3.48
C SER A 102 13.15 6.69 -2.63
N LEU A 103 12.83 5.53 -3.21
CA LEU A 103 12.93 4.23 -2.55
C LEU A 103 14.41 3.89 -2.28
N PRO A 104 14.81 3.68 -1.01
CA PRO A 104 16.18 3.25 -0.69
C PRO A 104 16.47 1.86 -1.27
N GLN A 105 17.59 1.72 -2.00
CA GLN A 105 18.00 0.45 -2.56
C GLN A 105 18.83 -0.36 -1.54
N ASN A 106 18.13 -1.09 -0.66
CA ASN A 106 18.74 -1.87 0.42
C ASN A 106 18.45 -3.37 0.32
N ILE A 107 18.64 -3.97 -0.87
CA ILE A 107 18.50 -5.43 -1.04
C ILE A 107 19.69 -6.11 -0.37
N SER A 108 19.41 -7.03 0.56
CA SER A 108 20.45 -7.82 1.23
C SER A 108 20.70 -9.16 0.52
N THR A 109 19.62 -9.88 0.19
CA THR A 109 19.72 -11.27 -0.32
C THR A 109 18.57 -11.59 -1.27
N VAL A 110 18.88 -12.36 -2.32
CA VAL A 110 17.89 -12.90 -3.27
C VAL A 110 17.99 -14.42 -3.27
N GLU A 111 16.90 -15.10 -2.90
CA GLU A 111 16.83 -16.56 -2.88
C GLU A 111 15.69 -17.06 -3.76
N LYS A 112 16.04 -17.84 -4.78
CA LYS A 112 15.06 -18.42 -5.70
C LYS A 112 14.56 -19.76 -5.14
N GLN A 113 13.26 -19.86 -4.91
CA GLN A 113 12.57 -21.09 -4.53
C GLN A 113 11.82 -21.65 -5.75
N ILE A 114 11.34 -22.89 -5.66
CA ILE A 114 10.62 -23.54 -6.77
C ILE A 114 9.31 -22.79 -7.10
N THR A 115 8.61 -22.26 -6.09
CA THR A 115 7.28 -21.65 -6.24
C THR A 115 7.28 -20.11 -6.16
N HIS A 116 8.37 -19.50 -5.71
CA HIS A 116 8.47 -18.05 -5.49
C HIS A 116 9.94 -17.61 -5.36
N THR A 117 10.18 -16.31 -5.22
CA THR A 117 11.51 -15.76 -4.91
C THR A 117 11.41 -14.95 -3.62
N HIS A 118 12.31 -15.21 -2.68
CA HIS A 118 12.47 -14.36 -1.50
C HIS A 118 13.45 -13.23 -1.82
N LEU A 119 12.99 -12.00 -1.58
CA LEU A 119 13.82 -10.80 -1.61
C LEU A 119 13.92 -10.29 -0.17
N TYR A 120 15.08 -10.49 0.45
CA TYR A 120 15.37 -9.95 1.77
C TYR A 120 15.87 -8.52 1.59
N VAL A 121 15.17 -7.59 2.25
CA VAL A 121 15.47 -6.15 2.20
C VAL A 121 15.67 -5.63 3.61
N ARG A 122 16.64 -4.75 3.81
CA ARG A 122 16.74 -4.00 5.06
C ARG A 122 15.71 -2.87 5.01
N PRO A 123 14.70 -2.87 5.89
CA PRO A 123 13.68 -1.82 5.88
C PRO A 123 14.31 -0.45 6.22
N HIS A 124 13.67 0.61 5.74
CA HIS A 124 14.00 1.97 6.13
C HIS A 124 13.71 2.17 7.62
N ASP A 125 14.61 2.83 8.35
CA ASP A 125 14.44 3.10 9.78
C ASP A 125 13.30 4.10 10.01
N CYS A 126 12.19 3.59 10.56
CA CYS A 126 11.00 4.38 10.90
C CYS A 126 11.19 5.30 12.12
N ALA A 127 12.34 5.25 12.80
CA ALA A 127 12.61 6.03 14.00
C ALA A 127 13.07 7.48 13.72
N THR A 128 13.43 7.79 12.47
CA THR A 128 14.02 9.08 12.05
C THR A 128 13.13 9.90 11.12
N SER A 129 11.85 9.52 10.97
CA SER A 129 10.91 10.14 9.99
C SER A 129 9.79 10.96 10.63
#